data_AF-A0A1Q6XT03-F1
#
_entry.id   AF-A0A1Q6XT03-F1
#
_cell.length_a   1.000
_cell.length_b   1.000
_cell.length_c   1.000
_cell.angle_alpha   90.00
_cell.angle_beta   90.00
_cell.angle_gamma   90.00
#
_symmetry.space_group_name_H-M   'P 1'
#
loop_
_entity.id
_entity.type
_entity.pdbx_description
1 polymer ?
#
loop_
_entity_poly.entity_id
_entity_poly.type
_entity_poly.pdbx_seq_one_letter_code
_entity_poly.pdbx_strand_id
1 'polypeptide(L)'
;MPQHHPLTITVNEQLTIDAGYWQECVEEDQTPYRLISPPQTAMYRQALSHVEEAAKDLKAPAKSRLHFGEVAIATVAVCLRWGSYFAVLANHDLPQWTAAFDPEVSGIGDGEMARINIEASAALSDWIDLMQADQQRFRKLVKAAVQLLPFPIAHLDGSTYYNRFRALGAINSTTGRRYLMEAFARDFGSEWLEREKARVLVHPTRALANGILNEHWRNGSGIEDIHAGGIAPPRPLMQCRLTKAQEALLMQETAELFVPTLRALYHVVSKPSEETWPEQALPYAIAFKPPADWSLDEQTRAIALSGAEQE
;
A
#
# COMPACT_ATOMS: atom_id res chain seq x y z
N MET A 1 8.70 -18.61 -29.78
CA MET A 1 9.08 -17.85 -28.57
C MET A 1 7.80 -17.58 -27.80
N PRO A 2 7.82 -17.62 -26.45
CA PRO A 2 6.63 -17.27 -25.66
C PRO A 2 6.18 -15.86 -26.05
N GLN A 3 4.88 -15.68 -26.32
CA GLN A 3 4.34 -14.36 -26.62
C GLN A 3 4.19 -13.60 -25.30
N HIS A 4 4.90 -12.49 -25.16
CA HIS A 4 4.76 -11.61 -24.00
C HIS A 4 3.70 -10.55 -24.30
N HIS A 5 2.74 -10.42 -23.41
CA HIS A 5 1.65 -9.45 -23.50
C HIS A 5 1.89 -8.34 -22.45
N PRO A 6 2.09 -7.08 -22.86
CA PRO A 6 2.35 -6.00 -21.92
C PRO A 6 1.12 -5.70 -21.05
N LEU A 7 1.37 -5.30 -19.80
CA LEU A 7 0.36 -4.78 -18.88
C LEU A 7 0.63 -3.30 -18.65
N THR A 8 -0.23 -2.44 -19.18
CA THR A 8 -0.09 -0.98 -19.05
C THR A 8 -1.36 -0.35 -18.50
N ILE A 9 -1.21 0.63 -17.61
CA ILE A 9 -2.33 1.32 -16.96
C ILE A 9 -2.27 2.81 -17.29
N THR A 10 -3.29 3.32 -17.96
CA THR A 10 -3.43 4.75 -18.21
C THR A 10 -3.93 5.41 -16.92
N VAL A 11 -3.11 6.28 -16.33
CA VAL A 11 -3.50 7.03 -15.14
C VAL A 11 -4.22 8.31 -15.54
N ASN A 12 -3.64 9.03 -16.50
CA ASN A 12 -4.20 10.24 -17.10
C ASN A 12 -3.55 10.45 -18.48
N GLU A 13 -3.86 11.56 -19.17
CA GLU A 13 -3.30 11.87 -20.50
C GLU A 13 -1.76 11.97 -20.56
N GLN A 14 -1.11 12.15 -19.41
CA GLN A 14 0.34 12.39 -19.30
C GLN A 14 1.11 11.24 -18.65
N LEU A 15 0.42 10.26 -18.07
CA LEU A 15 1.03 9.14 -17.34
C LEU A 15 0.38 7.82 -17.73
N THR A 16 1.19 6.94 -18.31
CA THR A 16 0.90 5.50 -18.43
C THR A 16 1.94 4.74 -17.61
N ILE A 17 1.48 3.85 -16.74
CA ILE A 17 2.33 3.02 -15.89
C ILE A 17 2.54 1.66 -16.56
N ASP A 18 3.80 1.24 -16.66
CA ASP A 18 4.19 -0.14 -16.96
C ASP A 18 3.99 -1.00 -15.71
N ALA A 19 3.08 -1.98 -15.78
CA ALA A 19 2.81 -2.95 -14.73
C ALA A 19 3.47 -4.31 -15.00
N GLY A 20 4.32 -4.39 -16.03
CA GLY A 20 5.07 -5.56 -16.45
C GLY A 20 4.45 -6.22 -17.67
N TYR A 21 4.51 -7.55 -17.71
CA TYR A 21 3.96 -8.34 -18.81
C TYR A 21 3.47 -9.68 -18.31
N TRP A 22 2.63 -10.34 -19.11
CA TRP A 22 2.22 -11.71 -18.84
C TRP A 22 2.45 -12.60 -20.06
N GLN A 23 2.49 -13.91 -19.82
CA GLN A 23 2.60 -14.93 -20.86
C GLN A 23 1.84 -16.19 -20.43
N GLU A 24 1.29 -16.91 -21.40
CA GLU A 24 0.78 -18.26 -21.14
C GLU A 24 1.93 -19.24 -20.96
N CYS A 25 1.79 -20.11 -19.97
CA CYS A 25 2.73 -21.14 -19.60
C CYS A 25 1.96 -22.44 -19.31
N VAL A 26 2.70 -23.53 -19.25
CA VAL A 26 2.16 -24.86 -18.98
C VAL A 26 3.06 -25.52 -17.95
N GLU A 27 2.47 -26.08 -16.90
CA GLU A 27 3.17 -26.90 -15.92
C GLU A 27 3.63 -28.24 -16.52
N GLU A 28 4.47 -29.00 -15.80
CA GLU A 28 4.95 -30.30 -16.26
C GLU A 28 3.79 -31.29 -16.54
N ASP A 29 2.71 -31.18 -15.77
CA ASP A 29 1.49 -31.99 -15.87
C ASP A 29 0.51 -31.55 -16.97
N GLN A 30 0.90 -30.58 -17.82
CA GLN A 30 0.08 -29.95 -18.86
C GLN A 30 -1.00 -28.98 -18.35
N THR A 31 -1.00 -28.60 -17.08
CA THR A 31 -1.93 -27.60 -16.54
C THR A 31 -1.53 -26.19 -17.02
N PRO A 32 -2.41 -25.43 -17.68
CA PRO A 32 -2.11 -24.08 -18.13
C PRO A 32 -2.12 -23.07 -16.97
N TYR A 33 -1.23 -22.10 -17.02
CA TYR A 33 -1.20 -20.95 -16.12
C TYR A 33 -0.67 -19.71 -16.84
N ARG A 34 -0.95 -18.53 -16.28
CA ARG A 34 -0.44 -17.25 -16.75
C ARG A 34 0.64 -16.77 -15.80
N LEU A 35 1.86 -16.63 -16.31
CA LEU A 35 2.97 -16.03 -15.57
C LEU A 35 2.96 -14.53 -15.78
N ILE A 36 2.79 -13.78 -14.70
CA ILE A 36 2.78 -12.31 -14.70
C ILE A 36 4.08 -11.85 -14.08
N SER A 37 4.94 -11.25 -14.91
CA SER A 37 6.24 -10.73 -14.49
C SER A 37 6.11 -9.23 -14.15
N PRO A 38 6.79 -8.77 -13.09
CA PRO A 38 6.74 -7.37 -12.71
C PRO A 38 7.53 -6.47 -13.68
N PRO A 39 7.27 -5.15 -13.68
CA PRO A 39 8.02 -4.20 -14.50
C PRO A 39 9.45 -4.07 -13.97
N GLN A 40 10.37 -3.63 -14.82
CA GLN A 40 11.75 -3.35 -14.41
C GLN A 40 11.82 -2.19 -13.41
N THR A 41 11.00 -1.17 -13.61
CA THR A 41 10.85 -0.04 -12.68
C THR A 41 9.56 -0.22 -11.89
N ALA A 42 9.65 -0.28 -10.56
CA ALA A 42 8.48 -0.42 -9.70
C ALA A 42 7.42 0.66 -10.01
N MET A 43 6.14 0.27 -10.02
CA MET A 43 5.02 1.15 -10.39
C MET A 43 4.98 2.43 -9.54
N TYR A 44 5.22 2.31 -8.22
CA TYR A 44 5.38 3.46 -7.33
C TYR A 44 6.43 4.47 -7.80
N ARG A 45 7.58 4.01 -8.29
CA ARG A 45 8.65 4.91 -8.75
C ARG A 45 8.25 5.65 -10.02
N GLN A 46 7.50 5.01 -10.91
CA GLN A 46 6.93 5.66 -12.10
C GLN A 46 5.93 6.75 -11.70
N ALA A 47 4.97 6.42 -10.82
CA ALA A 47 3.98 7.37 -10.32
C ALA A 47 4.63 8.54 -9.55
N LEU A 48 5.60 8.24 -8.68
CA LEU A 48 6.33 9.26 -7.91
C LEU A 48 7.12 10.19 -8.84
N SER A 49 7.81 9.67 -9.84
CA SER A 49 8.57 10.49 -10.79
C SER A 49 7.68 11.50 -11.52
N HIS A 50 6.46 11.10 -11.89
CA HIS A 50 5.49 12.00 -12.51
C HIS A 50 5.03 13.09 -11.53
N VAL A 51 4.73 12.71 -10.29
CA VAL A 51 4.34 13.65 -9.22
C VAL A 51 5.49 14.63 -8.90
N GLU A 52 6.73 14.15 -8.89
CA GLU A 52 7.93 14.95 -8.64
C GLU A 52 8.16 16.01 -9.72
N GLU A 53 7.98 15.65 -10.98
CA GLU A 53 8.11 16.58 -12.10
C GLU A 53 7.17 17.77 -11.96
N ALA A 54 5.89 17.49 -11.71
CA ALA A 54 4.87 18.52 -11.53
C ALA A 54 5.05 19.31 -10.22
N ALA A 55 5.73 18.74 -9.22
CA ALA A 55 5.97 19.41 -7.94
C ALA A 55 7.15 20.40 -7.96
N LYS A 56 7.98 20.43 -9.00
CA LYS A 56 9.18 21.29 -9.09
C LYS A 56 8.86 22.76 -8.79
N ASP A 57 7.82 23.28 -9.42
CA ASP A 57 7.43 24.69 -9.33
C ASP A 57 6.42 24.97 -8.19
N LEU A 58 5.95 23.93 -7.50
CA LEU A 58 5.00 24.12 -6.41
C LEU A 58 5.68 24.71 -5.17
N LYS A 59 5.01 25.71 -4.58
CA LYS A 59 5.34 26.16 -3.22
C LYS A 59 4.85 25.14 -2.21
N ALA A 60 5.74 24.70 -1.33
CA ALA A 60 5.40 23.78 -0.25
C ALA A 60 4.36 24.42 0.68
N PRO A 61 3.24 23.74 0.98
CA PRO A 61 2.33 24.17 2.03
C PRO A 61 3.07 24.37 3.36
N ALA A 62 2.64 25.39 4.12
CA ALA A 62 3.12 25.58 5.48
C ALA A 62 2.71 24.37 6.36
N LYS A 63 3.54 24.00 7.34
CA LYS A 63 3.26 22.86 8.24
C LYS A 63 1.90 22.97 8.94
N SER A 64 1.49 24.18 9.33
CA SER A 64 0.19 24.45 9.97
C SER A 64 -1.02 24.30 9.04
N ARG A 65 -0.80 24.23 7.72
CA ARG A 65 -1.84 24.09 6.69
C ARG A 65 -1.87 22.70 6.06
N LEU A 66 -1.11 21.74 6.60
CA LEU A 66 -1.11 20.38 6.08
C LEU A 66 -2.41 19.67 6.48
N HIS A 67 -3.22 19.30 5.48
CA HIS A 67 -4.47 18.61 5.69
C HIS A 67 -4.26 17.09 5.63
N PHE A 68 -4.49 16.39 6.74
CA PHE A 68 -4.17 14.96 6.81
C PHE A 68 -5.10 14.06 5.98
N GLY A 69 -6.29 14.54 5.61
CA GLY A 69 -7.10 13.88 4.58
C GLY A 69 -6.42 13.88 3.21
N GLU A 70 -5.76 14.99 2.83
CA GLU A 70 -5.00 15.06 1.58
C GLU A 70 -3.74 14.20 1.65
N VAL A 71 -3.07 14.18 2.81
CA VAL A 71 -1.91 13.29 3.04
C VAL A 71 -2.31 11.82 2.88
N ALA A 72 -3.46 11.41 3.43
CA ALA A 72 -3.95 10.05 3.29
C ALA A 72 -4.31 9.72 1.84
N ILE A 73 -5.08 10.57 1.16
CA ILE A 73 -5.42 10.41 -0.27
C ILE A 73 -4.14 10.29 -1.11
N ALA A 74 -3.19 11.21 -0.97
CA ALA A 74 -1.92 11.16 -1.71
C ALA A 74 -1.15 9.85 -1.44
N THR A 75 -1.09 9.42 -0.17
CA THR A 75 -0.38 8.21 0.22
C THR A 75 -1.02 6.97 -0.42
N VAL A 76 -2.35 6.83 -0.33
CA VAL A 76 -3.07 5.69 -0.92
C VAL A 76 -3.01 5.74 -2.44
N ALA A 77 -3.15 6.91 -3.06
CA ALA A 77 -3.03 7.08 -4.50
C ALA A 77 -1.65 6.64 -5.02
N VAL A 78 -0.58 7.16 -4.42
CA VAL A 78 0.79 6.93 -4.87
C VAL A 78 1.28 5.53 -4.51
N CYS A 79 0.99 5.03 -3.30
CA CYS A 79 1.58 3.78 -2.81
C CYS A 79 0.75 2.54 -3.14
N LEU A 80 -0.57 2.66 -3.17
CA LEU A 80 -1.47 1.52 -3.34
C LEU A 80 -2.16 1.56 -4.70
N ARG A 81 -2.99 2.57 -4.95
CA ARG A 81 -3.90 2.60 -6.11
C ARG A 81 -3.16 2.58 -7.45
N TRP A 82 -2.12 3.38 -7.58
CA TRP A 82 -1.31 3.50 -8.79
C TRP A 82 0.11 2.93 -8.60
N GLY A 83 0.57 2.82 -7.35
CA GLY A 83 1.90 2.32 -7.02
C GLY A 83 2.05 0.82 -6.92
N SER A 84 0.96 0.06 -7.07
CA SER A 84 0.96 -1.40 -6.94
C SER A 84 0.10 -2.08 -8.00
N TYR A 85 0.21 -3.40 -8.05
CA TYR A 85 -0.55 -4.29 -8.92
C TYR A 85 -2.07 -4.15 -8.77
N PHE A 86 -2.56 -3.52 -7.69
CA PHE A 86 -3.98 -3.17 -7.56
C PHE A 86 -4.49 -2.35 -8.75
N ALA A 87 -3.62 -1.53 -9.36
CA ALA A 87 -3.98 -0.74 -10.54
C ALA A 87 -4.39 -1.59 -11.74
N VAL A 88 -3.80 -2.79 -11.87
CA VAL A 88 -4.12 -3.75 -12.93
C VAL A 88 -5.50 -4.34 -12.71
N LEU A 89 -5.83 -4.68 -11.46
CA LEU A 89 -7.11 -5.27 -11.09
C LEU A 89 -8.27 -4.28 -11.27
N ALA A 90 -8.02 -2.99 -10.98
CA ALA A 90 -8.97 -1.89 -11.07
C ALA A 90 -8.78 -1.07 -12.37
N ASN A 91 -8.42 -1.71 -13.48
CA ASN A 91 -8.26 -1.04 -14.77
C ASN A 91 -9.60 -0.85 -15.48
N HIS A 92 -10.23 0.30 -15.27
CA HIS A 92 -11.53 0.64 -15.87
C HIS A 92 -11.50 0.96 -17.37
N ASP A 93 -10.32 0.95 -18.00
CA ASP A 93 -10.22 1.01 -19.46
C ASP A 93 -10.55 -0.34 -20.12
N LEU A 94 -10.60 -1.42 -19.33
CA LEU A 94 -10.96 -2.77 -19.77
C LEU A 94 -12.46 -3.05 -19.59
N PRO A 95 -13.03 -4.00 -20.35
CA PRO A 95 -14.37 -4.50 -20.10
C PRO A 95 -14.54 -5.00 -18.66
N GLN A 96 -15.67 -4.72 -18.04
CA GLN A 96 -15.96 -5.19 -16.68
C GLN A 96 -16.14 -6.71 -16.66
N TRP A 97 -15.43 -7.40 -15.77
CA TRP A 97 -15.66 -8.81 -15.50
C TRP A 97 -17.00 -9.00 -14.77
N THR A 98 -17.90 -9.78 -15.35
CA THR A 98 -19.27 -9.93 -14.84
C THR A 98 -19.33 -10.63 -13.48
N ALA A 99 -18.38 -11.50 -13.17
CA ALA A 99 -18.32 -12.17 -11.88
C ALA A 99 -17.85 -11.25 -10.75
N ALA A 100 -17.29 -10.07 -11.04
CA ALA A 100 -16.89 -9.09 -10.02
C ALA A 100 -18.07 -8.55 -9.19
N PHE A 101 -19.31 -8.71 -9.68
CA PHE A 101 -20.54 -8.35 -8.98
C PHE A 101 -21.03 -9.44 -8.01
N ASP A 102 -20.46 -10.65 -8.08
CA ASP A 102 -20.81 -11.76 -7.21
C ASP A 102 -19.89 -11.74 -5.98
N PRO A 103 -20.41 -11.51 -4.76
CA PRO A 103 -19.61 -11.47 -3.55
C PRO A 103 -19.01 -12.84 -3.18
N GLU A 104 -19.50 -13.95 -3.75
CA GLU A 104 -18.95 -15.28 -3.51
C GLU A 104 -17.74 -15.59 -4.40
N VAL A 105 -17.45 -14.74 -5.39
CA VAL A 105 -16.33 -14.94 -6.33
C VAL A 105 -15.13 -14.10 -5.91
N SER A 106 -13.99 -14.76 -5.76
CA SER A 106 -12.74 -14.10 -5.41
C SER A 106 -12.18 -13.32 -6.60
N GLY A 107 -12.10 -11.99 -6.47
CA GLY A 107 -11.52 -11.09 -7.46
C GLY A 107 -10.00 -11.10 -7.50
N ILE A 108 -9.34 -11.61 -6.46
CA ILE A 108 -7.89 -11.49 -6.25
C ILE A 108 -7.32 -12.85 -5.82
N GLY A 109 -6.31 -13.35 -6.52
CA GLY A 109 -5.59 -14.56 -6.10
C GLY A 109 -4.53 -14.28 -5.04
N ASP A 110 -4.10 -15.31 -4.32
CA ASP A 110 -3.11 -15.20 -3.23
C ASP A 110 -1.79 -14.57 -3.70
N GLY A 111 -1.28 -14.99 -4.87
CA GLY A 111 -0.07 -14.42 -5.45
C GLY A 111 -0.23 -12.93 -5.80
N GLU A 112 -1.42 -12.54 -6.27
CA GLU A 112 -1.74 -11.15 -6.61
C GLU A 112 -1.82 -10.30 -5.35
N MET A 113 -2.50 -10.79 -4.32
CA MET A 113 -2.57 -10.13 -3.03
C MET A 113 -1.19 -9.98 -2.39
N ALA A 114 -0.35 -11.03 -2.46
CA ALA A 114 1.03 -10.98 -1.99
C ALA A 114 1.83 -9.90 -2.74
N ARG A 115 1.71 -9.83 -4.08
CA ARG A 115 2.38 -8.80 -4.88
C ARG A 115 1.90 -7.39 -4.49
N ILE A 116 0.60 -7.18 -4.34
CA ILE A 116 0.02 -5.89 -3.90
C ILE A 116 0.60 -5.48 -2.54
N ASN A 117 0.61 -6.39 -1.57
CA ASN A 117 1.13 -6.12 -0.23
C ASN A 117 2.62 -5.76 -0.26
N ILE A 118 3.43 -6.49 -1.04
CA ILE A 118 4.88 -6.24 -1.19
C ILE A 118 5.15 -4.88 -1.84
N GLU A 119 4.47 -4.57 -2.93
CA GLU A 119 4.65 -3.32 -3.67
C GLU A 119 4.15 -2.12 -2.87
N ALA A 120 2.95 -2.21 -2.27
CA ALA A 120 2.37 -1.12 -1.50
C ALA A 120 3.14 -0.81 -0.22
N SER A 121 3.65 -1.84 0.46
CA SER A 121 4.52 -1.66 1.63
C SER A 121 5.92 -1.13 1.24
N ALA A 122 6.42 -1.39 0.03
CA ALA A 122 7.71 -0.87 -0.46
C ALA A 122 7.57 0.61 -0.70
N ALA A 123 6.53 0.95 -1.46
CA ALA A 123 6.13 2.31 -1.73
C ALA A 123 5.90 3.10 -0.43
N LEU A 124 5.17 2.54 0.53
CA LEU A 124 4.94 3.21 1.81
C LEU A 124 6.23 3.38 2.62
N SER A 125 7.14 2.39 2.61
CA SER A 125 8.44 2.53 3.25
C SER A 125 9.22 3.71 2.68
N ASP A 126 9.35 3.78 1.36
CA ASP A 126 10.02 4.88 0.66
C ASP A 126 9.34 6.24 0.95
N TRP A 127 8.01 6.24 1.01
CA TRP A 127 7.22 7.44 1.32
C TRP A 127 7.42 7.93 2.76
N ILE A 128 7.59 7.02 3.73
CA ILE A 128 7.91 7.34 5.12
C ILE A 128 9.35 7.86 5.22
N ASP A 129 10.31 7.24 4.55
CA ASP A 129 11.70 7.71 4.52
C ASP A 129 11.79 9.11 3.91
N LEU A 130 11.04 9.39 2.82
CA LEU A 130 10.92 10.73 2.25
C LEU A 130 10.34 11.73 3.26
N MET A 131 9.26 11.35 3.97
CA MET A 131 8.63 12.19 4.98
C MET A 131 9.59 12.55 6.11
N GLN A 132 10.46 11.61 6.50
CA GLN A 132 11.48 11.81 7.52
C GLN A 132 12.62 12.70 7.01
N ALA A 133 13.16 12.40 5.83
CA ALA A 133 14.35 13.06 5.30
C ALA A 133 14.08 14.50 4.82
N ASP A 134 12.94 14.75 4.17
CA ASP A 134 12.60 16.07 3.63
C ASP A 134 11.10 16.35 3.70
N GLN A 135 10.67 16.88 4.84
CA GLN A 135 9.27 17.26 5.06
C GLN A 135 8.78 18.35 4.11
N GLN A 136 9.66 19.21 3.59
CA GLN A 136 9.24 20.26 2.67
C GLN A 136 8.91 19.65 1.31
N ARG A 137 9.78 18.78 0.78
CA ARG A 137 9.53 18.00 -0.43
C ARG A 137 8.29 17.13 -0.27
N PHE A 138 8.18 16.38 0.84
CA PHE A 138 7.00 15.57 1.13
C PHE A 138 5.69 16.36 1.00
N ARG A 139 5.60 17.55 1.63
CA ARG A 139 4.39 18.40 1.52
C ARG A 139 4.10 18.88 0.11
N LYS A 140 5.13 19.10 -0.73
CA LYS A 140 4.92 19.41 -2.16
C LYS A 140 4.37 18.21 -2.91
N LEU A 141 4.94 17.02 -2.69
CA LEU A 141 4.52 15.80 -3.37
C LEU A 141 3.10 15.40 -2.98
N VAL A 142 2.71 15.53 -1.71
CA VAL A 142 1.31 15.33 -1.28
C VAL A 142 0.36 16.22 -2.10
N LYS A 143 0.68 17.52 -2.19
CA LYS A 143 -0.16 18.47 -2.92
C LYS A 143 -0.22 18.13 -4.42
N ALA A 144 0.91 17.81 -5.03
CA ALA A 144 0.98 17.43 -6.43
C ALA A 144 0.20 16.14 -6.72
N ALA A 145 0.35 15.11 -5.86
CA ALA A 145 -0.34 13.83 -6.01
C ALA A 145 -1.87 14.00 -5.99
N VAL A 146 -2.42 14.77 -5.04
CA VAL A 146 -3.87 15.06 -4.98
C VAL A 146 -4.38 15.79 -6.22
N GLN A 147 -3.53 16.60 -6.86
CA GLN A 147 -3.92 17.35 -8.06
C GLN A 147 -3.84 16.54 -9.35
N LEU A 148 -2.96 15.54 -9.42
CA LEU A 148 -2.58 14.88 -10.68
C LEU A 148 -3.08 13.45 -10.81
N LEU A 149 -3.09 12.71 -9.69
CA LEU A 149 -3.46 11.31 -9.70
C LEU A 149 -4.97 11.20 -9.47
N PRO A 150 -5.73 10.64 -10.42
CA PRO A 150 -7.15 10.43 -10.19
C PRO A 150 -7.35 9.54 -8.97
N PHE A 151 -8.32 9.93 -8.15
CA PHE A 151 -8.69 9.19 -6.96
C PHE A 151 -10.21 9.19 -6.81
N PRO A 152 -10.83 8.06 -6.42
CA PRO A 152 -12.30 7.95 -6.39
C PRO A 152 -13.00 8.92 -5.43
N ILE A 153 -12.26 9.43 -4.42
CA ILE A 153 -12.77 10.44 -3.48
C ILE A 153 -11.98 11.75 -3.61
N ALA A 154 -12.72 12.87 -3.68
CA ALA A 154 -12.12 14.19 -3.86
C ALA A 154 -11.68 14.85 -2.54
N HIS A 155 -12.33 14.51 -1.43
CA HIS A 155 -12.07 15.11 -0.13
C HIS A 155 -12.33 14.11 0.99
N LEU A 156 -11.52 14.22 2.04
CA LEU A 156 -11.68 13.44 3.25
C LEU A 156 -11.48 14.35 4.46
N ASP A 157 -12.52 14.55 5.27
CA ASP A 157 -12.43 15.40 6.46
C ASP A 157 -11.55 14.72 7.53
N GLY A 158 -10.31 15.18 7.65
CA GLY A 158 -9.36 14.63 8.61
C GLY A 158 -9.67 14.97 10.08
N SER A 159 -10.68 15.83 10.34
CA SER A 159 -11.04 16.27 11.70
C SER A 159 -11.88 15.23 12.46
N THR A 160 -12.62 14.39 11.75
CA THR A 160 -13.48 13.34 12.33
C THR A 160 -12.67 12.24 13.04
N TYR A 161 -11.39 12.08 12.69
CA TYR A 161 -10.50 11.05 13.25
C TYR A 161 -9.65 11.52 14.44
N TYR A 162 -9.96 12.68 15.03
CA TYR A 162 -9.14 13.31 16.06
C TYR A 162 -8.93 12.44 17.31
N ASN A 163 -9.95 11.69 17.75
CA ASN A 163 -9.83 10.81 18.92
C ASN A 163 -8.87 9.63 18.67
N ARG A 164 -8.95 8.99 17.49
CA ARG A 164 -8.01 7.94 17.09
C ARG A 164 -6.58 8.48 16.97
N PHE A 165 -6.42 9.67 16.38
CA PHE A 165 -5.14 10.38 16.38
C PHE A 165 -4.60 10.62 17.78
N ARG A 166 -5.42 11.07 18.75
CA ARG A 166 -4.96 11.28 20.13
C ARG A 166 -4.46 9.98 20.78
N ALA A 167 -5.17 8.87 20.57
CA ALA A 167 -4.74 7.57 21.07
C ALA A 167 -3.40 7.15 20.45
N LEU A 168 -3.29 7.18 19.12
CA LEU A 168 -2.04 6.86 18.42
C LEU A 168 -0.90 7.81 18.79
N GLY A 169 -1.20 9.10 19.00
CA GLY A 169 -0.26 10.13 19.42
C GLY A 169 0.25 9.93 20.84
N ALA A 170 -0.60 9.49 21.77
CA ALA A 170 -0.22 9.17 23.15
C ALA A 170 0.71 7.96 23.19
N ILE A 171 0.38 6.91 22.43
CA ILE A 171 1.25 5.74 22.25
C ILE A 171 2.58 6.16 21.58
N ASN A 172 2.55 7.19 20.71
CA ASN A 172 3.72 7.68 19.96
C ASN A 172 4.59 8.65 20.77
N SER A 173 4.30 8.84 22.06
CA SER A 173 5.23 9.51 22.97
C SER A 173 6.34 8.55 23.41
N THR A 174 7.49 9.06 23.82
CA THR A 174 8.57 8.23 24.40
C THR A 174 8.05 7.36 25.56
N THR A 175 7.22 7.94 26.44
CA THR A 175 6.59 7.19 27.53
C THR A 175 5.62 6.13 27.02
N GLY A 176 4.81 6.45 26.01
CA GLY A 176 3.85 5.51 25.41
C GLY A 176 4.54 4.33 24.72
N ARG A 177 5.60 4.60 23.95
CA ARG A 177 6.42 3.57 23.31
C ARG A 177 7.05 2.63 24.33
N ARG A 178 7.66 3.19 25.39
CA ARG A 178 8.24 2.38 26.47
C ARG A 178 7.18 1.49 27.14
N TYR A 179 6.03 2.06 27.49
CA TYR A 179 4.93 1.30 28.08
C TYR A 179 4.45 0.16 27.17
N LEU A 180 4.35 0.41 25.85
CA LEU A 180 3.95 -0.59 24.88
C LEU A 180 4.98 -1.74 24.79
N MET A 181 6.27 -1.42 24.80
CA MET A 181 7.33 -2.43 24.83
C MET A 181 7.34 -3.24 26.13
N GLU A 182 7.09 -2.60 27.28
CA GLU A 182 6.94 -3.29 28.57
C GLU A 182 5.71 -4.23 28.56
N ALA A 183 4.60 -3.79 27.96
CA ALA A 183 3.42 -4.62 27.78
C ALA A 183 3.72 -5.84 26.90
N PHE A 184 4.43 -5.67 25.78
CA PHE A 184 4.84 -6.78 24.94
C PHE A 184 5.74 -7.79 25.66
N ALA A 185 6.73 -7.31 26.43
CA ALA A 185 7.60 -8.19 27.22
C ALA A 185 6.79 -9.01 28.25
N ARG A 186 5.80 -8.38 28.89
CA ARG A 186 4.93 -9.03 29.88
C ARG A 186 3.99 -10.05 29.24
N ASP A 187 3.36 -9.70 28.11
CA ASP A 187 2.25 -10.47 27.55
C ASP A 187 2.75 -11.62 26.64
N PHE A 188 3.91 -11.46 26.00
CA PHE A 188 4.48 -12.45 25.07
C PHE A 188 5.84 -13.02 25.51
N GLY A 189 6.45 -12.46 26.56
CA GLY A 189 7.75 -12.89 27.08
C GLY A 189 8.95 -12.16 26.46
N SER A 190 10.00 -11.99 27.26
CA SER A 190 11.21 -11.24 26.85
C SER A 190 11.95 -11.87 25.67
N GLU A 191 12.03 -13.20 25.60
CA GLU A 191 12.69 -13.89 24.47
C GLU A 191 11.94 -13.68 23.14
N TRP A 192 10.61 -13.67 23.18
CA TRP A 192 9.82 -13.32 22.00
C TRP A 192 10.09 -11.89 21.56
N LEU A 193 10.09 -10.96 22.52
CA LEU A 193 10.31 -9.55 22.23
C LEU A 193 11.70 -9.30 21.62
N GLU A 194 12.76 -9.90 22.16
CA GLU A 194 14.10 -9.73 21.60
C GLU A 194 14.23 -10.31 20.19
N ARG A 195 13.52 -11.42 19.87
CA ARG A 195 13.46 -11.93 18.49
C ARG A 195 12.75 -10.98 17.54
N GLU A 196 11.61 -10.42 17.95
CA GLU A 196 10.91 -9.42 17.13
C GLU A 196 11.74 -8.14 16.94
N LYS A 197 12.44 -7.69 17.98
CA LYS A 197 13.40 -6.58 17.85
C LYS A 197 14.47 -6.89 16.81
N ALA A 198 15.13 -8.05 16.93
CA ALA A 198 16.19 -8.44 16.01
C ALA A 198 15.70 -8.48 14.56
N ARG A 199 14.46 -8.92 14.31
CA ARG A 199 13.83 -8.93 12.98
C ARG A 199 13.55 -7.52 12.46
N VAL A 200 12.92 -6.67 13.27
CA VAL A 200 12.50 -5.31 12.86
C VAL A 200 13.70 -4.38 12.64
N LEU A 201 14.76 -4.50 13.47
CA LEU A 201 15.91 -3.60 13.43
C LEU A 201 16.70 -3.66 12.11
N VAL A 202 16.58 -4.74 11.33
CA VAL A 202 17.23 -4.84 10.02
C VAL A 202 16.61 -3.87 9.02
N HIS A 203 15.28 -3.76 9.02
CA HIS A 203 14.51 -2.94 8.08
C HIS A 203 13.34 -2.22 8.78
N PRO A 204 13.62 -1.24 9.65
CA PRO A 204 12.62 -0.67 10.56
C PRO A 204 11.49 0.07 9.84
N THR A 205 11.81 0.86 8.80
CA THR A 205 10.77 1.56 8.02
C THR A 205 9.88 0.58 7.28
N ARG A 206 10.45 -0.45 6.65
CA ARG A 206 9.68 -1.46 5.93
C ARG A 206 8.83 -2.31 6.86
N ALA A 207 9.34 -2.69 8.03
CA ALA A 207 8.55 -3.41 9.04
C ALA A 207 7.36 -2.57 9.53
N LEU A 208 7.56 -1.26 9.75
CA LEU A 208 6.48 -0.33 10.05
C LEU A 208 5.46 -0.24 8.91
N ALA A 209 5.92 -0.10 7.67
CA ALA A 209 5.07 -0.03 6.49
C ALA A 209 4.22 -1.32 6.30
N ASN A 210 4.84 -2.49 6.47
CA ASN A 210 4.14 -3.78 6.49
C ASN A 210 3.04 -3.80 7.54
N GLY A 211 3.33 -3.35 8.76
CA GLY A 211 2.36 -3.25 9.84
C GLY A 211 1.17 -2.34 9.48
N ILE A 212 1.45 -1.13 9.01
CA ILE A 212 0.41 -0.16 8.62
C ILE A 212 -0.49 -0.73 7.51
N LEU A 213 0.08 -1.36 6.49
CA LEU A 213 -0.70 -2.00 5.42
C LEU A 213 -1.51 -3.20 5.94
N ASN A 214 -0.92 -4.03 6.80
CA ASN A 214 -1.64 -5.15 7.38
C ASN A 214 -2.87 -4.69 8.18
N GLU A 215 -2.69 -3.70 9.05
CA GLU A 215 -3.78 -3.18 9.89
C GLU A 215 -4.88 -2.48 9.08
N HIS A 216 -4.50 -1.63 8.13
CA HIS A 216 -5.46 -0.71 7.51
C HIS A 216 -5.93 -1.14 6.13
N TRP A 217 -5.08 -1.80 5.34
CA TRP A 217 -5.45 -2.33 4.03
C TRP A 217 -6.00 -3.74 4.20
N ARG A 218 -5.17 -4.70 4.64
CA ARG A 218 -5.60 -6.11 4.71
C ARG A 218 -6.75 -6.32 5.69
N ASN A 219 -6.58 -5.92 6.95
CA ASN A 219 -7.60 -6.20 7.97
C ASN A 219 -8.68 -5.11 8.06
N GLY A 220 -8.48 -3.95 7.42
CA GLY A 220 -9.26 -2.74 7.70
C GLY A 220 -10.20 -2.29 6.58
N SER A 221 -9.87 -2.50 5.32
CA SER A 221 -10.56 -1.85 4.19
C SER A 221 -11.56 -2.73 3.45
N GLY A 222 -11.94 -3.88 3.99
CA GLY A 222 -12.82 -4.84 3.31
C GLY A 222 -12.19 -5.57 2.10
N ILE A 223 -10.88 -5.40 1.84
CA ILE A 223 -10.22 -6.10 0.72
C ILE A 223 -10.24 -7.62 0.87
N GLU A 224 -10.26 -8.11 2.11
CA GLU A 224 -10.37 -9.54 2.40
C GLU A 224 -11.67 -10.12 1.88
N ASP A 225 -12.77 -9.37 1.83
CA ASP A 225 -14.03 -9.88 1.29
C ASP A 225 -13.97 -10.11 -0.23
N ILE A 226 -13.10 -9.38 -0.94
CA ILE A 226 -12.88 -9.55 -2.39
C ILE A 226 -11.82 -10.64 -2.65
N HIS A 227 -10.91 -10.83 -1.70
CA HIS A 227 -9.90 -11.89 -1.75
C HIS A 227 -10.50 -13.25 -1.36
N ALA A 228 -11.34 -13.30 -0.33
CA ALA A 228 -11.97 -14.48 0.23
C ALA A 228 -13.22 -14.85 -0.59
N GLY A 229 -13.06 -15.78 -1.53
CA GLY A 229 -14.17 -16.29 -2.34
C GLY A 229 -13.76 -17.50 -3.17
N GLY A 230 -14.71 -18.08 -3.89
CA GLY A 230 -14.48 -19.17 -4.82
C GLY A 230 -13.62 -18.74 -6.01
N ILE A 231 -12.84 -19.67 -6.56
CA ILE A 231 -11.91 -19.43 -7.69
C ILE A 231 -12.64 -19.56 -9.05
N ALA A 232 -13.95 -19.82 -9.05
CA ALA A 232 -14.76 -19.99 -10.25
C ALA A 232 -15.74 -18.81 -10.42
N PRO A 233 -15.82 -18.20 -11.62
CA PRO A 233 -15.04 -18.49 -12.82
C PRO A 233 -13.56 -18.03 -12.72
N PRO A 234 -12.66 -18.52 -13.59
CA PRO A 234 -11.26 -18.11 -13.60
C PRO A 234 -11.10 -16.58 -13.69
N ARG A 235 -10.12 -16.03 -12.96
CA ARG A 235 -9.84 -14.58 -12.94
C ARG A 235 -9.22 -14.14 -14.27
N PRO A 236 -9.84 -13.21 -15.02
CA PRO A 236 -9.26 -12.69 -16.27
C PRO A 236 -8.19 -11.62 -16.01
N LEU A 237 -7.23 -11.49 -16.94
CA LEU A 237 -6.26 -10.38 -16.98
C LEU A 237 -6.72 -9.25 -17.90
N MET A 238 -7.51 -9.56 -18.93
CA MET A 238 -7.96 -8.60 -19.94
C MET A 238 -9.32 -7.95 -19.62
N GLN A 239 -9.80 -8.10 -18.39
CA GLN A 239 -11.05 -7.50 -17.89
C GLN A 239 -10.82 -6.84 -16.53
N CYS A 240 -11.56 -5.76 -16.25
CA CYS A 240 -11.55 -5.10 -14.95
C CYS A 240 -12.20 -6.01 -13.90
N ARG A 241 -11.48 -6.34 -12.83
CA ARG A 241 -11.95 -7.27 -11.78
C ARG A 241 -12.55 -6.58 -10.57
N LEU A 242 -12.44 -5.26 -10.48
CA LEU A 242 -13.01 -4.46 -9.41
C LEU A 242 -14.04 -3.52 -10.01
N THR A 243 -15.26 -3.56 -9.50
CA THR A 243 -16.27 -2.54 -9.87
C THR A 243 -15.84 -1.17 -9.35
N LYS A 244 -16.32 -0.09 -9.99
CA LYS A 244 -16.06 1.29 -9.51
C LYS A 244 -16.52 1.51 -8.07
N ALA A 245 -17.60 0.84 -7.66
CA ALA A 245 -18.11 0.94 -6.29
C ALA A 245 -17.18 0.26 -5.29
N GLN A 246 -16.69 -0.95 -5.60
CA GLN A 246 -15.69 -1.65 -4.77
C GLN A 246 -14.41 -0.82 -4.67
N GLU A 247 -13.86 -0.34 -5.78
CA GLU A 247 -12.66 0.50 -5.77
C GLU A 247 -12.86 1.75 -4.92
N ALA A 248 -13.97 2.48 -5.11
CA ALA A 248 -14.24 3.69 -4.34
C ALA A 248 -14.33 3.42 -2.83
N LEU A 249 -15.01 2.35 -2.43
CA LEU A 249 -15.14 1.94 -1.04
C LEU A 249 -13.77 1.57 -0.44
N LEU A 250 -13.02 0.68 -1.10
CA LEU A 250 -11.67 0.27 -0.67
C LEU A 250 -10.73 1.48 -0.49
N MET A 251 -10.71 2.38 -1.47
CA MET A 251 -9.85 3.56 -1.46
C MET A 251 -10.26 4.55 -0.36
N GLN A 252 -11.57 4.72 -0.14
CA GLN A 252 -12.09 5.55 0.94
C GLN A 252 -11.72 4.96 2.30
N GLU A 253 -12.11 3.72 2.59
CA GLU A 253 -11.87 3.08 3.90
C GLU A 253 -10.38 3.03 4.24
N THR A 254 -9.53 2.67 3.28
CA THR A 254 -8.07 2.69 3.48
C THR A 254 -7.57 4.10 3.81
N ALA A 255 -7.99 5.12 3.05
CA ALA A 255 -7.58 6.51 3.31
C ALA A 255 -8.06 6.99 4.69
N GLU A 256 -9.29 6.69 5.07
CA GLU A 256 -9.87 7.01 6.38
C GLU A 256 -9.04 6.42 7.54
N LEU A 257 -8.66 5.15 7.42
CA LEU A 257 -7.82 4.47 8.41
C LEU A 257 -6.39 5.01 8.43
N PHE A 258 -5.86 5.45 7.29
CA PHE A 258 -4.53 6.06 7.20
C PHE A 258 -4.46 7.45 7.85
N VAL A 259 -5.52 8.25 7.84
CA VAL A 259 -5.51 9.63 8.39
C VAL A 259 -4.91 9.72 9.80
N PRO A 260 -5.43 9.03 10.83
CA PRO A 260 -4.91 9.16 12.18
C PRO A 260 -3.49 8.60 12.33
N THR A 261 -3.14 7.54 11.60
CA THR A 261 -1.82 6.90 11.62
C THR A 261 -0.75 7.78 10.99
N LEU A 262 -0.99 8.29 9.78
CA LEU A 262 -0.07 9.21 9.10
C LEU A 262 0.07 10.53 9.87
N ARG A 263 -1.01 11.00 10.51
CA ARG A 263 -0.93 12.18 11.38
C ARG A 263 -0.05 11.96 12.60
N ALA A 264 -0.18 10.81 13.26
CA ALA A 264 0.66 10.46 14.39
C ALA A 264 2.12 10.27 13.96
N LEU A 265 2.36 9.57 12.84
CA LEU A 265 3.69 9.36 12.28
C LEU A 265 4.38 10.67 11.87
N TYR A 266 3.67 11.53 11.14
CA TYR A 266 4.18 12.85 10.74
C TYR A 266 4.55 13.67 11.97
N HIS A 267 3.79 13.57 13.07
CA HIS A 267 4.10 14.25 14.33
C HIS A 267 5.38 13.75 14.99
N VAL A 268 5.63 12.43 14.94
CA VAL A 268 6.85 11.80 15.45
C VAL A 268 8.07 12.28 14.67
N VAL A 269 8.07 12.11 13.33
CA VAL A 269 9.21 12.50 12.49
C VAL A 269 9.41 14.03 12.42
N SER A 270 8.38 14.79 12.77
CA SER A 270 8.40 16.26 12.85
C SER A 270 9.09 16.84 14.07
N LYS A 271 9.35 16.04 15.10
CA LYS A 271 9.85 16.51 16.39
C LYS A 271 11.28 16.01 16.61
N PRO A 272 12.20 16.86 17.11
CA PRO A 272 13.47 16.38 17.62
C PRO A 272 13.23 15.32 18.70
N SER A 273 14.03 14.27 18.67
CA SER A 273 13.95 13.14 19.59
C SER A 273 15.36 12.65 19.92
N GLU A 274 15.54 12.17 21.13
CA GLU A 274 16.77 11.49 21.57
C GLU A 274 16.77 10.01 21.15
N GLU A 275 15.59 9.44 20.86
CA GLU A 275 15.45 8.08 20.33
C GLU A 275 15.83 8.03 18.84
N THR A 276 16.55 7.00 18.45
CA THR A 276 16.85 6.67 17.06
C THR A 276 15.57 6.30 16.29
N TRP A 277 15.62 6.38 14.96
CA TRP A 277 14.46 5.99 14.13
C TRP A 277 13.97 4.55 14.38
N PRO A 278 14.86 3.53 14.45
CA PRO A 278 14.41 2.18 14.78
C PRO A 278 13.66 2.09 16.11
N GLU A 279 14.11 2.79 17.16
CA GLU A 279 13.43 2.83 18.46
C GLU A 279 12.03 3.46 18.38
N GLN A 280 11.86 4.46 17.51
CA GLN A 280 10.56 5.11 17.30
C GLN A 280 9.59 4.23 16.49
N ALA A 281 10.08 3.53 15.46
CA ALA A 281 9.26 2.71 14.56
C ALA A 281 8.89 1.34 15.16
N LEU A 282 9.78 0.75 15.95
CA LEU A 282 9.71 -0.62 16.45
C LEU A 282 8.40 -0.98 17.17
N PRO A 283 7.89 -0.18 18.15
CA PRO A 283 6.67 -0.56 18.86
C PRO A 283 5.46 -0.70 17.94
N TYR A 284 5.40 0.10 16.87
CA TYR A 284 4.31 0.07 15.88
C TYR A 284 4.46 -1.05 14.86
N ALA A 285 5.69 -1.30 14.42
CA ALA A 285 6.00 -2.43 13.56
C ALA A 285 5.58 -3.76 14.24
N ILE A 286 5.75 -3.85 15.56
CA ILE A 286 5.31 -5.00 16.36
C ILE A 286 3.79 -4.97 16.61
N ALA A 287 3.21 -3.82 16.97
CA ALA A 287 1.79 -3.71 17.32
C ALA A 287 0.85 -4.12 16.19
N PHE A 288 1.14 -3.68 14.96
CA PHE A 288 0.30 -3.99 13.80
C PHE A 288 0.56 -5.39 13.21
N LYS A 289 1.50 -6.15 13.82
CA LYS A 289 1.75 -7.58 13.63
C LYS A 289 1.53 -8.07 12.19
N PRO A 290 2.33 -7.58 11.21
CA PRO A 290 2.23 -8.13 9.86
C PRO A 290 2.56 -9.63 9.89
N PRO A 291 1.99 -10.43 8.96
CA PRO A 291 2.35 -11.83 8.82
C PRO A 291 3.87 -12.00 8.69
N ALA A 292 4.41 -13.06 9.32
CA ALA A 292 5.86 -13.26 9.43
C ALA A 292 6.54 -13.52 8.07
N ASP A 293 5.77 -13.94 7.07
CA ASP A 293 6.19 -14.22 5.71
C ASP A 293 6.17 -12.99 4.78
N TRP A 294 5.70 -11.83 5.26
CA TRP A 294 5.80 -10.60 4.50
C TRP A 294 7.24 -10.13 4.40
N SER A 295 7.73 -10.03 3.16
CA SER A 295 9.10 -9.64 2.90
C SER A 295 9.44 -8.25 3.45
N LEU A 296 10.68 -8.12 3.92
CA LEU A 296 11.28 -6.90 4.45
C LEU A 296 12.21 -6.20 3.44
N ASP A 297 12.37 -6.74 2.24
CA ASP A 297 13.34 -6.28 1.24
C ASP A 297 12.84 -6.35 -0.21
N GLU A 298 11.96 -7.31 -0.53
CA GLU A 298 11.33 -7.43 -1.84
C GLU A 298 10.54 -6.17 -2.20
N GLN A 299 10.76 -5.71 -3.44
CA GLN A 299 10.06 -4.56 -4.02
C GLN A 299 8.83 -4.98 -4.83
N THR A 300 8.82 -6.22 -5.33
CA THR A 300 7.76 -6.79 -6.16
C THR A 300 7.99 -8.30 -6.30
N ARG A 301 7.00 -9.02 -6.85
CA ARG A 301 7.05 -10.47 -7.06
C ARG A 301 6.27 -10.87 -8.31
N ALA A 302 6.73 -11.92 -9.00
CA ALA A 302 5.96 -12.52 -10.09
C ALA A 302 4.73 -13.28 -9.55
N ILE A 303 3.69 -13.40 -10.37
CA ILE A 303 2.46 -14.12 -10.03
C ILE A 303 2.29 -15.27 -11.02
N ALA A 304 1.96 -16.46 -10.51
CA ALA A 304 1.42 -17.56 -11.32
C ALA A 304 -0.10 -17.61 -11.09
N LEU A 305 -0.87 -17.24 -12.12
CA LEU A 305 -2.33 -17.25 -12.07
C LEU A 305 -2.85 -18.50 -12.80
N SER A 306 -3.64 -19.33 -12.12
CA SER A 306 -4.15 -20.59 -12.66
C SER A 306 -5.03 -20.40 -13.90
N GLY A 307 -4.93 -21.33 -14.85
CA GLY A 307 -5.74 -21.37 -16.06
C GLY A 307 -5.21 -20.50 -17.19
N ALA A 308 -5.73 -20.75 -18.40
CA ALA A 308 -5.49 -19.93 -19.60
C ALA A 308 -6.28 -18.60 -19.53
N GLU A 309 -5.89 -17.63 -20.36
CA GLU A 309 -6.68 -16.39 -20.50
C GLU A 309 -8.00 -16.72 -21.22
N GLN A 310 -9.11 -16.15 -20.75
CA GLN A 310 -10.40 -16.29 -21.42
C GLN A 310 -10.58 -15.13 -22.41
N GLU A 311 -10.95 -15.45 -23.65
CA GLU A 311 -11.32 -14.46 -24.69
C GLU A 311 -12.57 -13.66 -24.34
#